data_AF-A0A0K9NFL3-F1
#
_entry.id   AF-A0A0K9NFL3-F1
#
_cell.length_a   1.000
_cell.length_b   1.000
_cell.length_c   1.000
_cell.angle_alpha   90.00
_cell.angle_beta   90.00
_cell.angle_gamma   90.00
#
_symmetry.space_group_name_H-M   'P 1'
#
loop_
_entity.id
_entity.type
_entity.pdbx_description
1 polymer ?
#
loop_
_entity_poly.entity_id
_entity_poly.type
_entity_poly.pdbx_seq_one_letter_code
_entity_poly.pdbx_strand_id
1 'polypeptide(L)'
;MDIRILQEQELLPALHLVWNVFVEEVAPSYTPEGVEEFRNYIKYDNISPMFRNGELIFFGAFEDNGLKGIMAFRRDGHISLFFVRRDSQGRGIGRSLCDAVTAYCATVLKVDKATVHAAPGAVAHYTSFGFQATGEEQVVNGIRFLPMELAIDQSAHLSAGKSRTPLIVGIAIGSLLLLAVLIFGIYIAVRGISSYIQERHTDVYEEPYDDRDGHDYGDDYGSHDYDGHDRGEHNWDDFDGSYGEGEALSGLEAVPAYEAGDFKYETEEKVYSYTDEEKTSMIVDFQVKYPQINGLDKEVGTKVNDALKECAMETVDKIYTNPSDSVKEGVLASEYPALVSYVEYKVSYLNNEFVSVIFQDYSYQGDSSTYYVNLRARNISLRDGTVYEVKDIVNTDKAFMDEWLEGMKDEADDDSFLSELSRAQMESALKGDSRDGVYRANFFADADGIEIGFDFNYKADDPDDLGYAWVTAPFDFGDIREYKTNSAFWDEID
;
A
#
# COMPACT_ATOMS: atom_id res chain seq x y z
N MET A 1 -7.40 -15.39 -20.91
CA MET A 1 -6.19 -15.69 -20.12
C MET A 1 -6.05 -14.58 -19.12
N ASP A 2 -6.16 -14.91 -17.85
CA ASP A 2 -6.13 -13.96 -16.74
C ASP A 2 -4.69 -13.86 -16.22
N ILE A 3 -4.14 -12.65 -16.15
CA ILE A 3 -2.79 -12.37 -15.67
C ILE A 3 -2.91 -11.48 -14.46
N ARG A 4 -2.53 -11.98 -13.28
CA ARG A 4 -2.69 -11.25 -12.03
C ARG A 4 -1.67 -11.66 -10.98
N ILE A 5 -1.53 -10.83 -9.95
CA ILE A 5 -0.72 -11.17 -8.78
C ILE A 5 -1.33 -12.40 -8.08
N LEU A 6 -0.47 -13.28 -7.58
CA LEU A 6 -0.87 -14.46 -6.83
C LEU A 6 -1.40 -14.10 -5.44
N GLN A 7 -2.41 -14.83 -4.98
CA GLN A 7 -2.84 -14.85 -3.59
C GLN A 7 -2.00 -15.87 -2.79
N GLU A 8 -1.99 -15.77 -1.46
CA GLU A 8 -1.14 -16.62 -0.61
C GLU A 8 -1.43 -18.12 -0.79
N GLN A 9 -2.70 -18.51 -0.87
CA GLN A 9 -3.09 -19.91 -1.14
C GLN A 9 -2.59 -20.43 -2.50
N GLU A 10 -2.21 -19.54 -3.43
CA GLU A 10 -1.73 -19.87 -4.77
C GLU A 10 -0.19 -20.00 -4.83
N LEU A 11 0.52 -19.55 -3.79
CA LEU A 11 1.99 -19.58 -3.73
C LEU A 11 2.54 -21.01 -3.77
N LEU A 12 2.01 -21.92 -2.95
CA LEU A 12 2.48 -23.31 -2.93
C LEU A 12 2.24 -24.03 -4.28
N PRO A 13 1.03 -23.94 -4.90
CA PRO A 13 0.82 -24.39 -6.27
C PRO A 13 1.79 -23.78 -7.30
N ALA A 14 2.13 -22.49 -7.18
CA ALA A 14 3.10 -21.83 -8.05
C ALA A 14 4.52 -22.39 -7.88
N LEU A 15 4.97 -22.60 -6.65
CA LEU A 15 6.28 -23.20 -6.38
C LEU A 15 6.38 -24.65 -6.88
N HIS A 16 5.28 -25.41 -6.83
CA HIS A 16 5.20 -26.73 -7.45
C HIS A 16 5.36 -26.65 -8.98
N LEU A 17 4.73 -25.68 -9.64
CA LEU A 17 4.88 -25.45 -11.08
C LEU A 17 6.34 -25.12 -11.41
N VAL A 18 6.94 -24.18 -10.68
CA VAL A 18 8.35 -23.77 -10.84
C VAL A 18 9.27 -24.98 -10.74
N TRP A 19 9.13 -25.79 -9.69
CA TRP A 19 9.96 -26.97 -9.49
C TRP A 19 9.82 -27.99 -10.63
N ASN A 20 8.58 -28.28 -11.03
CA ASN A 20 8.32 -29.27 -12.09
C ASN A 20 8.94 -28.84 -13.43
N VAL A 21 8.77 -27.58 -13.84
CA VAL A 21 9.35 -27.07 -15.08
C VAL A 21 10.88 -26.99 -14.97
N PHE A 22 11.41 -26.55 -13.83
CA PHE A 22 12.86 -26.48 -13.60
C PHE A 22 13.53 -27.86 -13.74
N VAL A 23 12.99 -28.90 -13.12
CA VAL A 23 13.56 -30.26 -13.17
C VAL A 23 13.61 -30.79 -14.61
N GLU A 24 12.59 -30.51 -15.41
CA GLU A 24 12.51 -31.01 -16.78
C GLU A 24 13.40 -30.22 -17.76
N GLU A 25 13.49 -28.91 -17.61
CA GLU A 25 14.01 -28.02 -18.66
C GLU A 25 15.33 -27.33 -18.31
N VAL A 26 15.61 -27.13 -17.02
CA VAL A 26 16.77 -26.34 -16.55
C VAL A 26 17.79 -27.20 -15.82
N ALA A 27 17.34 -28.09 -14.93
CA ALA A 27 18.21 -28.95 -14.13
C ALA A 27 19.25 -29.77 -14.94
N PRO A 28 18.96 -30.30 -16.15
CA PRO A 28 19.95 -31.00 -16.96
C PRO A 28 21.16 -30.15 -17.39
N SER A 29 21.02 -28.82 -17.33
CA SER A 29 22.09 -27.88 -17.66
C SER A 29 22.90 -27.39 -16.46
N TYR A 30 22.50 -27.75 -15.22
CA TYR A 30 23.11 -27.31 -13.96
C TYR A 30 23.91 -28.44 -13.30
N THR A 31 24.82 -28.08 -12.40
CA THR A 31 25.49 -29.07 -11.55
C THR A 31 24.54 -29.54 -10.43
N PRO A 32 24.80 -30.71 -9.80
CA PRO A 32 24.01 -31.14 -8.64
C PRO A 32 23.94 -30.10 -7.52
N GLU A 33 25.02 -29.37 -7.28
CA GLU A 33 25.09 -28.27 -6.31
C GLU A 33 24.16 -27.11 -6.71
N GLY A 34 24.13 -26.72 -7.99
CA GLY A 34 23.23 -25.69 -8.49
C GLY A 34 21.75 -26.12 -8.45
N VAL A 35 21.45 -27.40 -8.65
CA VAL A 35 20.09 -27.92 -8.49
C VAL A 35 19.63 -27.82 -7.03
N GLU A 36 20.50 -28.17 -6.07
CA GLU A 36 20.18 -28.06 -4.64
C GLU A 36 20.09 -26.61 -4.18
N GLU A 37 20.93 -25.72 -4.71
CA GLU A 37 20.87 -24.27 -4.44
C GLU A 37 19.52 -23.70 -4.90
N PHE A 38 19.10 -23.99 -6.14
CA PHE A 38 17.80 -23.56 -6.65
C PHE A 38 16.65 -24.17 -5.84
N ARG A 39 16.75 -25.45 -5.49
CA ARG A 39 15.75 -26.14 -4.67
C ARG A 39 15.60 -25.49 -3.30
N ASN A 40 16.70 -25.15 -2.65
CA ASN A 40 16.71 -24.44 -1.38
C ASN A 40 16.11 -23.05 -1.52
N TYR A 41 16.46 -22.31 -2.57
CA TYR A 41 15.89 -20.99 -2.83
C TYR A 41 14.36 -21.03 -2.93
N ILE A 42 13.78 -21.97 -3.70
CA ILE A 42 12.32 -22.05 -3.91
C ILE A 42 11.54 -22.78 -2.81
N LYS A 43 12.18 -23.17 -1.70
CA LYS A 43 11.46 -23.78 -0.56
C LYS A 43 10.39 -22.81 -0.06
N TYR A 44 9.22 -23.36 0.29
CA TYR A 44 8.12 -22.56 0.83
C TYR A 44 8.57 -21.71 2.03
N ASP A 45 9.33 -22.28 2.97
CA ASP A 45 9.83 -21.55 4.15
C ASP A 45 10.78 -20.40 3.81
N ASN A 46 11.43 -20.44 2.64
CA ASN A 46 12.37 -19.40 2.18
C ASN A 46 11.68 -18.35 1.29
N ILE A 47 10.71 -18.76 0.45
CA ILE A 47 9.97 -17.87 -0.43
C ILE A 47 8.79 -17.20 0.29
N SER A 48 8.08 -17.92 1.17
CA SER A 48 6.87 -17.39 1.82
C SER A 48 7.14 -16.10 2.61
N PRO A 49 8.27 -15.91 3.32
CA PRO A 49 8.57 -14.62 3.93
C PRO A 49 8.81 -13.55 2.87
N MET A 50 9.60 -13.82 1.82
CA MET A 50 9.85 -12.86 0.74
C MET A 50 8.57 -12.46 -0.02
N PHE A 51 7.67 -13.42 -0.20
CA PHE A 51 6.35 -13.22 -0.82
C PHE A 51 5.46 -12.37 0.08
N ARG A 52 5.30 -12.74 1.36
CA ARG A 52 4.49 -12.00 2.35
C ARG A 52 5.02 -10.59 2.60
N ASN A 53 6.34 -10.41 2.56
CA ASN A 53 7.01 -9.11 2.71
C ASN A 53 6.98 -8.27 1.41
N GLY A 54 6.49 -8.83 0.29
CA GLY A 54 6.52 -8.17 -1.01
C GLY A 54 7.93 -7.87 -1.54
N GLU A 55 8.96 -8.57 -1.03
CA GLU A 55 10.32 -8.54 -1.59
C GLU A 55 10.39 -9.28 -2.93
N LEU A 56 9.52 -10.29 -3.08
CA LEU A 56 9.38 -11.07 -4.29
C LEU A 56 7.90 -11.16 -4.69
N ILE A 57 7.54 -10.42 -5.74
CA ILE A 57 6.17 -10.30 -6.25
C ILE A 57 5.95 -11.36 -7.31
N PHE A 58 4.84 -12.10 -7.24
CA PHE A 58 4.51 -13.15 -8.21
C PHE A 58 3.29 -12.78 -9.03
N PHE A 59 3.43 -12.83 -10.36
CA PHE A 59 2.33 -12.88 -11.30
C PHE A 59 2.06 -14.32 -11.72
N GLY A 60 0.78 -14.69 -11.77
CA GLY A 60 0.28 -15.94 -12.32
C GLY A 60 -0.50 -15.73 -13.60
N ALA A 61 -0.37 -16.67 -14.52
CA ALA A 61 -1.23 -16.77 -15.70
C ALA A 61 -2.25 -17.90 -15.51
N PHE A 62 -3.53 -17.57 -15.54
CA PHE A 62 -4.64 -18.49 -15.30
C PHE A 62 -5.47 -18.69 -16.57
N GLU A 63 -5.84 -19.96 -16.82
CA GLU A 63 -6.76 -20.37 -17.87
C GLU A 63 -7.57 -21.57 -17.36
N ASP A 64 -8.90 -21.53 -17.50
CA ASP A 64 -9.85 -22.54 -17.02
C ASP A 64 -9.66 -22.92 -15.53
N ASN A 65 -9.48 -21.92 -14.66
CA ASN A 65 -9.13 -22.08 -13.23
C ASN A 65 -7.81 -22.84 -12.95
N GLY A 66 -6.92 -22.98 -13.94
CA GLY A 66 -5.62 -23.61 -13.77
C GLY A 66 -4.47 -22.63 -13.94
N LEU A 67 -3.52 -22.64 -12.99
CA LEU A 67 -2.25 -21.91 -13.11
C LEU A 67 -1.40 -22.51 -14.25
N LYS A 68 -1.10 -21.70 -15.26
CA LYS A 68 -0.38 -22.07 -16.48
C LYS A 68 1.05 -21.56 -16.54
N GLY A 69 1.37 -20.50 -15.81
CA GLY A 69 2.73 -19.97 -15.70
C GLY A 69 2.84 -18.93 -14.62
N ILE A 70 4.07 -18.63 -14.22
CA ILE A 70 4.38 -17.59 -13.24
C ILE A 70 5.58 -16.76 -13.69
N MET A 71 5.62 -15.52 -13.22
CA MET A 71 6.81 -14.70 -13.21
C MET A 71 6.94 -14.04 -11.83
N ALA A 72 8.10 -14.19 -11.19
CA ALA A 72 8.40 -13.56 -9.92
C ALA A 72 9.58 -12.58 -10.06
N PHE A 73 9.44 -11.39 -9.50
CA PHE A 73 10.43 -10.33 -9.60
C PHE A 73 10.55 -9.55 -8.30
N ARG A 74 11.73 -8.96 -8.11
CA ARG A 74 12.05 -8.10 -6.97
C ARG A 74 11.67 -6.66 -7.25
N ARG A 75 11.65 -5.84 -6.20
CA ARG A 75 11.32 -4.40 -6.29
C ARG A 75 12.31 -3.59 -7.14
N ASP A 76 13.54 -4.09 -7.33
CA ASP A 76 14.56 -3.50 -8.21
C ASP A 76 14.41 -3.92 -9.68
N GLY A 77 13.31 -4.61 -10.04
CA GLY A 77 13.07 -5.09 -11.39
C GLY A 77 13.81 -6.38 -11.75
N HIS A 78 14.50 -7.02 -10.79
CA HIS A 78 15.17 -8.29 -11.04
C HIS A 78 14.19 -9.46 -11.10
N ILE A 79 14.05 -10.08 -12.27
CA ILE A 79 13.24 -11.29 -12.49
C ILE A 79 13.97 -12.48 -11.86
N SER A 80 13.41 -13.01 -10.78
CA SER A 80 13.97 -14.13 -10.03
C SER A 80 13.41 -15.48 -10.51
N LEU A 81 12.16 -15.54 -10.97
CA LEU A 81 11.52 -16.76 -11.48
C LEU A 81 10.71 -16.45 -12.72
N PHE A 82 10.76 -17.31 -13.74
CA PHE A 82 9.88 -17.21 -14.90
C PHE A 82 9.68 -18.58 -15.53
N PHE A 83 8.50 -19.16 -15.33
CA PHE A 83 8.21 -20.54 -15.71
C PHE A 83 6.81 -20.66 -16.29
N VAL A 84 6.68 -21.33 -17.44
CA VAL A 84 5.40 -21.64 -18.08
C VAL A 84 5.29 -23.15 -18.20
N ARG A 85 4.14 -23.71 -17.84
CA ARG A 85 3.86 -25.14 -17.99
C ARG A 85 4.13 -25.59 -19.41
N ARG A 86 4.83 -26.72 -19.55
CA ARG A 86 5.24 -27.30 -20.82
C ARG A 86 4.09 -27.51 -21.81
N ASP A 87 2.95 -27.99 -21.34
CA ASP A 87 1.74 -28.21 -22.15
C ASP A 87 1.04 -26.91 -22.59
N SER A 88 1.50 -25.77 -22.08
CA SER A 88 0.95 -24.45 -22.31
C SER A 88 1.94 -23.51 -23.02
N GLN A 89 3.20 -23.93 -23.22
CA GLN A 89 4.21 -23.18 -23.96
C GLN A 89 3.84 -22.98 -25.45
N GLY A 90 4.41 -21.95 -26.08
CA GLY A 90 4.12 -21.60 -27.48
C GLY A 90 2.76 -20.92 -27.71
N ARG A 91 1.98 -20.67 -26.65
CA ARG A 91 0.64 -20.04 -26.70
C ARG A 91 0.63 -18.55 -26.33
N GLY A 92 1.79 -17.92 -26.18
CA GLY A 92 1.90 -16.50 -25.82
C GLY A 92 1.87 -16.18 -24.32
N ILE A 93 1.66 -17.17 -23.43
CA ILE A 93 1.65 -16.96 -21.96
C ILE A 93 2.88 -16.21 -21.44
N GLY A 94 4.07 -16.64 -21.88
CA GLY A 94 5.32 -15.99 -21.44
C GLY A 94 5.39 -14.52 -21.86
N ARG A 95 4.88 -14.19 -23.05
CA ARG A 95 4.79 -12.79 -23.51
C ARG A 95 3.81 -12.01 -22.62
N SER A 96 2.62 -12.54 -22.36
CA SER A 96 1.65 -11.85 -21.51
C SER A 96 2.14 -11.65 -20.07
N LEU A 97 2.87 -12.61 -19.49
CA LEU A 97 3.52 -12.45 -18.19
C LEU A 97 4.62 -11.38 -18.24
N CYS A 98 5.46 -11.41 -19.29
CA CYS A 98 6.50 -10.42 -19.47
C CYS A 98 5.92 -9.02 -19.64
N ASP A 99 4.92 -8.84 -20.51
CA ASP A 99 4.26 -7.55 -20.77
C ASP A 99 3.63 -7.01 -19.48
N ALA A 100 2.94 -7.87 -18.71
CA ALA A 100 2.34 -7.49 -17.43
C ALA A 100 3.38 -7.09 -16.37
N VAL A 101 4.49 -7.84 -16.25
CA VAL A 101 5.56 -7.50 -15.31
C VAL A 101 6.33 -6.27 -15.77
N THR A 102 6.60 -6.08 -17.06
CA THR A 102 7.24 -4.86 -17.55
C THR A 102 6.35 -3.64 -17.37
N ALA A 103 5.04 -3.80 -17.58
CA ALA A 103 4.07 -2.76 -17.28
C ALA A 103 4.08 -2.45 -15.78
N TYR A 104 4.02 -3.47 -14.90
CA TYR A 104 4.10 -3.28 -13.45
C TYR A 104 5.43 -2.64 -13.01
N CYS A 105 6.55 -3.04 -13.59
CA CYS A 105 7.85 -2.43 -13.34
C CYS A 105 7.89 -0.96 -13.77
N ALA A 106 7.27 -0.63 -14.92
CA ALA A 106 7.18 0.74 -15.43
C ALA A 106 6.23 1.62 -14.61
N THR A 107 5.06 1.09 -14.26
CA THR A 107 3.95 1.87 -13.70
C THR A 107 3.95 1.85 -12.17
N VAL A 108 4.31 0.73 -11.54
CA VAL A 108 4.25 0.53 -10.08
C VAL A 108 5.63 0.61 -9.43
N LEU A 109 6.63 -0.13 -9.91
CA LEU A 109 7.97 -0.11 -9.29
C LEU A 109 8.85 1.07 -9.74
N LYS A 110 8.48 1.74 -10.83
CA LYS A 110 9.22 2.86 -11.44
C LYS A 110 10.70 2.53 -11.73
N VAL A 111 11.00 1.27 -12.05
CA VAL A 111 12.35 0.87 -12.44
C VAL A 111 12.56 1.13 -13.92
N ASP A 112 13.71 1.70 -14.26
CA ASP A 112 14.12 2.05 -15.63
C ASP A 112 14.55 0.83 -16.45
N LYS A 113 14.73 -0.32 -15.79
CA LYS A 113 15.06 -1.59 -16.42
C LYS A 113 14.56 -2.79 -15.65
N ALA A 114 14.25 -3.86 -16.37
CA ALA A 114 14.17 -5.19 -15.81
C ALA A 114 15.52 -5.89 -15.99
N THR A 115 15.98 -6.61 -14.97
CA THR A 115 17.20 -7.43 -15.06
C THR A 115 16.87 -8.89 -14.87
N VAL A 116 17.69 -9.77 -15.43
CA VAL A 116 17.55 -11.21 -15.24
C VAL A 116 18.88 -11.92 -15.37
N HIS A 117 19.03 -12.98 -14.58
CA HIS A 117 20.07 -13.97 -14.77
C HIS A 117 19.50 -15.13 -15.60
N ALA A 118 19.54 -15.00 -16.93
CA ALA A 118 18.92 -15.96 -17.82
C ALA A 118 19.72 -17.26 -17.90
N ALA A 119 19.09 -18.40 -17.66
CA ALA A 119 19.69 -19.70 -17.94
C ALA A 119 20.05 -19.81 -19.43
N PRO A 120 21.13 -20.50 -19.83
CA PRO A 120 21.58 -20.56 -21.24
C PRO A 120 20.48 -20.97 -22.23
N GLY A 121 19.59 -21.88 -21.83
CA GLY A 121 18.45 -22.32 -22.65
C GLY A 121 17.34 -21.28 -22.82
N ALA A 122 17.28 -20.26 -21.96
CA ALA A 122 16.25 -19.22 -21.96
C ALA A 122 16.70 -17.91 -22.64
N VAL A 123 17.98 -17.75 -22.98
CA VAL A 123 18.54 -16.51 -23.57
C VAL A 123 17.79 -16.08 -24.83
N ALA A 124 17.51 -17.01 -25.75
CA ALA A 124 16.77 -16.71 -26.97
C ALA A 124 15.34 -16.23 -26.68
N HIS A 125 14.73 -16.70 -25.59
CA HIS A 125 13.40 -16.29 -25.18
C HIS A 125 13.39 -14.86 -24.64
N TYR A 126 14.29 -14.53 -23.71
CA TYR A 126 14.46 -13.17 -23.21
C TYR A 126 14.84 -12.18 -24.32
N THR A 127 15.71 -12.60 -25.26
CA THR A 127 16.05 -11.79 -26.44
C THR A 127 14.80 -11.46 -27.28
N SER A 128 13.85 -12.40 -27.40
CA SER A 128 12.59 -12.16 -28.11
C SER A 128 11.64 -11.18 -27.41
N PHE A 129 11.87 -10.91 -26.12
CA PHE A 129 11.19 -9.86 -25.35
C PHE A 129 11.96 -8.53 -25.35
N GLY A 130 13.12 -8.47 -26.01
CA GLY A 130 13.93 -7.25 -26.12
C GLY A 130 15.05 -7.14 -25.09
N PHE A 131 15.24 -8.15 -24.22
CA PHE A 131 16.39 -8.18 -23.31
C PHE A 131 17.70 -8.29 -24.09
N GLN A 132 18.73 -7.61 -23.59
CA GLN A 132 20.08 -7.60 -24.14
C GLN A 132 21.06 -8.10 -23.09
N ALA A 133 22.09 -8.84 -23.51
CA ALA A 133 23.14 -9.30 -22.61
C ALA A 133 23.98 -8.12 -22.10
N THR A 134 24.23 -8.08 -20.80
CA THR A 134 25.01 -7.00 -20.15
C THR A 134 26.42 -7.43 -19.78
N GLY A 135 26.75 -8.71 -19.98
CA GLY A 135 28.07 -9.27 -19.67
C GLY A 135 28.27 -10.65 -20.27
N GLU A 136 29.37 -11.29 -19.86
CA GLU A 136 29.65 -12.68 -20.22
C GLU A 136 28.85 -13.65 -19.35
N GLU A 137 28.75 -14.89 -19.81
CA GLU A 137 28.11 -15.97 -19.06
C GLU A 137 28.90 -16.29 -17.79
N GLN A 138 28.20 -16.49 -16.67
CA GLN A 138 28.78 -16.68 -15.35
C GLN A 138 28.29 -17.97 -14.70
N VAL A 139 29.08 -18.47 -13.75
CA VAL A 139 28.70 -19.58 -12.87
C VAL A 139 28.94 -19.14 -11.43
N VAL A 140 27.86 -19.01 -10.65
CA VAL A 140 27.91 -18.64 -9.23
C VAL A 140 27.15 -19.71 -8.45
N ASN A 141 27.76 -20.29 -7.41
CA ASN A 141 27.18 -21.37 -6.59
C ASN A 141 26.60 -22.54 -7.41
N GLY A 142 27.23 -22.88 -8.55
CA GLY A 142 26.76 -23.95 -9.44
C GLY A 142 25.60 -23.57 -10.37
N ILE A 143 25.09 -22.35 -10.28
CA ILE A 143 24.06 -21.78 -11.16
C ILE A 143 24.74 -21.09 -12.34
N ARG A 144 24.46 -21.57 -13.55
CA ARG A 144 25.00 -21.01 -14.81
C ARG A 144 23.98 -20.06 -15.43
N PHE A 145 24.36 -18.80 -15.68
CA PHE A 145 23.46 -17.79 -16.23
C PHE A 145 24.19 -16.74 -17.09
N LEU A 146 23.44 -16.08 -17.96
CA LEU A 146 23.85 -14.88 -18.68
C LEU A 146 23.08 -13.68 -18.11
N PRO A 147 23.76 -12.64 -17.58
CA PRO A 147 23.08 -11.44 -17.13
C PRO A 147 22.53 -10.68 -18.34
N MET A 148 21.24 -10.34 -18.27
CA MET A 148 20.54 -9.60 -19.31
C MET A 148 19.70 -8.49 -18.69
N GLU A 149 19.48 -7.41 -19.45
CA GLU A 149 18.59 -6.32 -19.05
C GLU A 149 17.67 -5.90 -20.20
N LEU A 150 16.49 -5.40 -19.83
CA LEU A 150 15.53 -4.78 -20.74
C LEU A 150 15.29 -3.36 -20.24
N ALA A 151 15.61 -2.38 -21.08
CA ALA A 151 15.22 -1.00 -20.81
C ALA A 151 13.69 -0.90 -20.85
N ILE A 152 13.12 -0.29 -19.82
CA ILE A 152 11.68 -0.09 -19.70
C ILE A 152 11.40 1.36 -20.10
N ASP A 153 10.76 1.53 -21.25
CA ASP A 153 10.35 2.86 -21.72
C ASP A 153 9.10 3.32 -20.94
N GLN A 154 9.32 4.27 -20.03
CA GLN A 154 8.25 4.87 -19.23
C GLN A 154 7.27 5.69 -20.08
N SER A 155 7.60 6.02 -21.34
CA SER A 155 6.77 6.83 -22.25
C SER A 155 5.92 6.00 -23.22
N ALA A 156 6.26 4.73 -23.47
CA ALA A 156 5.63 3.91 -24.52
C ALA A 156 4.22 3.40 -24.18
N HIS A 157 3.79 3.48 -22.91
CA HIS A 157 2.44 3.09 -22.48
C HIS A 157 1.45 4.26 -22.42
N LEU A 158 1.85 5.47 -22.81
CA LEU A 158 1.00 6.68 -22.82
C LEU A 158 0.26 6.92 -24.15
N SER A 159 0.26 5.97 -25.10
CA SER A 159 -0.43 6.16 -26.40
C SER A 159 -1.60 5.19 -26.62
N ALA A 160 -2.77 5.51 -26.05
CA ALA A 160 -4.07 5.18 -26.64
C ALA A 160 -5.19 6.00 -25.97
N GLY A 161 -5.68 7.03 -26.68
CA GLY A 161 -7.00 7.63 -26.44
C GLY A 161 -7.10 8.62 -25.28
N LYS A 162 -7.81 9.73 -25.52
CA LYS A 162 -8.37 10.55 -24.44
C LYS A 162 -9.27 9.65 -23.57
N SER A 163 -8.79 9.20 -22.42
CA SER A 163 -9.63 8.88 -21.27
C SER A 163 -9.09 9.70 -20.11
N ARG A 164 -9.96 10.39 -19.39
CA ARG A 164 -9.62 10.87 -18.05
C ARG A 164 -9.22 9.63 -17.26
N THR A 165 -8.10 9.67 -16.56
CA THR A 165 -7.68 8.56 -15.68
C THR A 165 -8.71 8.51 -14.56
N PRO A 166 -9.53 7.43 -14.45
CA PRO A 166 -10.55 7.37 -13.42
C PRO A 166 -9.88 7.38 -12.05
N LEU A 167 -10.45 8.12 -11.11
CA LEU A 167 -9.96 8.24 -9.73
C LEU A 167 -10.36 6.99 -8.93
N ILE A 168 -10.01 5.80 -9.42
CA ILE A 168 -10.30 4.55 -8.74
C ILE A 168 -9.04 4.06 -8.01
N VAL A 169 -9.05 4.15 -6.68
CA VAL A 169 -8.20 3.28 -5.86
C VAL A 169 -8.95 1.99 -5.54
N GLY A 170 -9.05 1.13 -6.55
CA GLY A 170 -9.59 -0.23 -6.45
C GLY A 170 -8.53 -1.31 -6.62
N ILE A 171 -7.24 -0.96 -6.67
CA ILE A 171 -6.10 -1.91 -6.59
C ILE A 171 -4.96 -1.31 -5.75
N ALA A 172 -5.25 -0.72 -4.57
CA ALA A 172 -4.19 -0.35 -3.62
C ALA A 172 -3.77 -1.55 -2.77
N ILE A 173 -3.04 -2.48 -3.39
CA ILE A 173 -2.17 -3.42 -2.67
C ILE A 173 -0.74 -2.85 -2.58
N GLY A 174 -0.36 -1.93 -3.49
CA GLY A 174 1.01 -1.45 -3.64
C GLY A 174 1.49 -0.48 -2.56
N SER A 175 0.60 0.31 -1.95
CA SER A 175 0.98 1.33 -0.98
C SER A 175 1.12 0.79 0.45
N LEU A 176 0.48 -0.36 0.77
CA LEU A 176 0.41 -0.83 2.16
C LEU A 176 1.60 -1.60 2.67
N LEU A 177 2.23 -2.38 1.80
CA LEU A 177 3.32 -3.25 2.18
C LEU A 177 4.60 -2.48 2.49
N LEU A 178 4.64 -1.16 2.26
CA LEU A 178 5.79 -0.33 2.56
C LEU A 178 5.83 0.13 4.02
N LEU A 179 4.68 0.42 4.65
CA LEU A 179 4.63 0.86 6.06
C LEU A 179 4.55 -0.31 7.05
N ALA A 180 3.72 -1.32 6.76
CA ALA A 180 3.59 -2.53 7.59
C ALA A 180 4.93 -3.30 7.74
N VAL A 181 5.75 -3.31 6.68
CA VAL A 181 7.08 -3.94 6.66
C VAL A 181 8.13 -3.13 7.42
N LEU A 182 8.02 -1.80 7.44
CA LEU A 182 8.93 -0.93 8.18
C LEU A 182 8.78 -1.13 9.70
N ILE A 183 7.55 -1.34 10.17
CA ILE A 183 7.28 -1.48 11.61
C ILE A 183 7.36 -2.95 12.08
N PHE A 184 6.97 -3.92 11.24
CA PHE A 184 7.26 -5.35 11.49
C PHE A 184 8.78 -5.65 11.48
N GLY A 185 9.55 -4.93 10.67
CA GLY A 185 11.02 -5.00 10.66
C GLY A 185 11.67 -4.47 11.94
N ILE A 186 11.14 -3.41 12.54
CA ILE A 186 11.57 -2.89 13.85
C ILE A 186 11.24 -3.90 14.96
N TYR A 187 10.06 -4.52 14.92
CA TYR A 187 9.66 -5.57 15.87
C TYR A 187 10.58 -6.81 15.84
N ILE A 188 10.99 -7.28 14.65
CA ILE A 188 11.97 -8.38 14.51
C ILE A 188 13.37 -7.96 14.96
N ALA A 189 13.80 -6.72 14.71
CA ALA A 189 15.09 -6.21 15.18
C ALA A 189 15.18 -6.19 16.73
N VAL A 190 14.10 -5.81 17.42
CA VAL A 190 14.01 -5.81 18.89
C VAL A 190 13.96 -7.24 19.45
N ARG A 191 13.21 -8.16 18.83
CA ARG A 191 13.22 -9.59 19.20
C ARG A 191 14.58 -10.25 18.98
N GLY A 192 15.26 -9.94 17.88
CA GLY A 192 16.58 -10.48 17.54
C GLY A 192 17.63 -10.13 18.60
N ILE A 193 17.60 -8.92 19.15
CA ILE A 193 18.54 -8.50 20.22
C ILE A 193 18.21 -9.19 21.56
N SER A 194 16.91 -9.34 21.89
CA SER A 194 16.49 -9.97 23.15
C SER A 194 16.75 -11.48 23.17
N SER A 195 16.52 -12.18 22.05
CA SER A 195 16.86 -13.61 21.93
C SER A 195 18.36 -13.87 21.84
N TYR A 196 19.16 -12.92 21.32
CA TYR A 196 20.62 -13.04 21.23
C TYR A 196 21.33 -12.84 22.58
N ILE A 197 20.71 -12.11 23.52
CA ILE A 197 21.23 -11.93 24.88
C ILE A 197 20.93 -13.16 25.76
N GLN A 198 19.83 -13.86 25.51
CA GLN A 198 19.41 -14.99 26.35
C GLN A 198 20.10 -16.32 25.99
N GLU A 199 20.65 -16.46 24.78
CA GLU A 199 21.27 -17.70 24.28
C GLU A 199 22.77 -17.87 24.63
N ARG A 200 23.38 -16.94 25.39
CA ARG A 200 24.79 -17.05 25.84
C ARG A 200 25.04 -17.19 27.33
N HIS A 201 24.01 -17.38 28.14
CA HIS A 201 24.19 -17.71 29.56
C HIS A 201 23.45 -18.98 29.98
N THR A 202 23.83 -20.10 29.37
CA THR A 202 23.81 -21.39 30.05
C THR A 202 25.04 -22.18 29.66
N ASP A 203 26.12 -21.97 30.41
CA ASP A 203 27.03 -23.05 30.73
C ASP A 203 27.59 -22.83 32.13
N VAL A 204 27.68 -23.94 32.86
CA VAL A 204 28.35 -24.18 34.15
C VAL A 204 27.46 -24.14 35.41
N TYR A 205 27.00 -25.36 35.76
CA TYR A 205 27.00 -26.03 37.08
C TYR A 205 26.60 -25.24 38.34
N GLU A 206 25.51 -25.68 38.98
CA GLU A 206 25.22 -25.46 40.41
C GLU A 206 26.20 -26.21 41.32
N GLU A 207 26.73 -25.56 42.36
CA GLU A 207 26.45 -25.78 43.81
C GLU A 207 27.43 -24.96 44.71
N PRO A 208 27.26 -24.84 46.05
CA PRO A 208 26.46 -23.83 46.76
C PRO A 208 27.28 -22.86 47.65
N TYR A 209 26.58 -21.84 48.16
CA TYR A 209 26.94 -20.83 49.17
C TYR A 209 28.11 -21.17 50.13
N ASP A 210 29.06 -20.22 50.28
CA ASP A 210 29.48 -19.77 51.62
C ASP A 210 30.16 -18.39 51.61
N ASP A 211 29.68 -17.57 52.54
CA ASP A 211 30.32 -16.54 53.35
C ASP A 211 31.60 -15.79 52.92
N ARG A 212 31.49 -14.46 53.11
CA ARG A 212 32.43 -13.54 53.79
C ARG A 212 33.38 -12.66 52.98
N ASP A 213 33.29 -11.40 53.41
CA ASP A 213 34.36 -10.45 53.68
C ASP A 213 35.22 -9.95 52.49
N GLY A 214 34.93 -8.70 52.12
CA GLY A 214 35.85 -7.65 52.55
C GLY A 214 36.82 -7.12 51.49
N HIS A 215 36.80 -5.79 51.38
CA HIS A 215 37.95 -4.94 51.06
C HIS A 215 38.52 -5.05 49.62
N ASP A 216 39.17 -4.06 49.02
CA ASP A 216 39.40 -2.63 49.20
C ASP A 216 40.41 -2.23 48.10
N TYR A 217 40.36 -0.97 47.66
CA TYR A 217 41.31 -0.18 46.84
C TYR A 217 42.08 -0.76 45.62
N GLY A 218 42.20 0.11 44.61
CA GLY A 218 43.54 0.52 44.17
C GLY A 218 43.79 0.55 42.67
N ASP A 219 43.65 1.75 42.10
CA ASP A 219 44.61 2.47 41.25
C ASP A 219 45.72 1.68 40.50
N ASP A 220 45.84 1.94 39.19
CA ASP A 220 46.89 2.80 38.61
C ASP A 220 47.64 2.33 37.34
N TYR A 221 47.80 3.32 36.45
CA TYR A 221 48.53 3.54 35.18
C TYR A 221 49.26 2.45 34.34
N GLY A 222 49.03 2.60 33.02
CA GLY A 222 50.08 2.67 31.98
C GLY A 222 50.16 1.44 31.06
N SER A 223 50.42 1.52 29.75
CA SER A 223 50.76 2.58 28.80
C SER A 223 50.93 1.90 27.42
N HIS A 224 50.81 2.67 26.32
CA HIS A 224 51.22 2.35 24.93
C HIS A 224 50.36 1.32 24.16
N ASP A 225 50.03 1.45 22.88
CA ASP A 225 50.40 2.39 21.82
C ASP A 225 49.33 2.37 20.70
N TYR A 226 49.34 3.46 19.92
CA TYR A 226 48.49 3.74 18.75
C TYR A 226 48.74 2.81 17.56
N ASP A 227 47.66 2.45 16.86
CA ASP A 227 47.48 2.43 15.40
C ASP A 227 46.02 1.94 15.19
N GLY A 228 45.04 2.75 14.84
CA GLY A 228 44.96 3.60 13.65
C GLY A 228 43.84 3.02 12.78
N HIS A 229 42.68 3.68 12.73
CA HIS A 229 41.85 3.92 11.53
C HIS A 229 40.49 4.52 11.90
N ASP A 230 40.26 5.69 11.30
CA ASP A 230 39.10 6.56 11.35
C ASP A 230 37.73 5.89 11.38
N ARG A 231 36.92 6.28 12.36
CA ARG A 231 35.46 6.34 12.23
C ARG A 231 35.10 7.78 11.90
N GLY A 232 34.89 8.04 10.61
CA GLY A 232 34.22 9.23 10.13
C GLY A 232 32.72 9.12 10.43
N GLU A 233 32.26 9.99 11.31
CA GLU A 233 30.85 10.37 11.45
C GLU A 233 30.30 10.78 10.08
N HIS A 234 29.17 10.21 9.67
CA HIS A 234 28.37 10.76 8.58
C HIS A 234 26.99 11.17 9.11
N ASN A 235 26.88 12.50 9.17
CA ASN A 235 25.75 13.35 9.44
C ASN A 235 24.57 13.02 8.49
N TRP A 236 23.36 12.92 9.04
CA TRP A 236 22.12 12.85 8.27
C TRP A 236 21.55 14.26 8.13
N ASP A 237 22.07 15.03 7.19
CA ASP A 237 21.46 16.25 6.70
C ASP A 237 21.61 16.26 5.17
N ASP A 238 20.55 16.71 4.49
CA ASP A 238 20.36 16.85 3.03
C ASP A 238 19.72 15.66 2.29
N PHE A 239 18.40 15.54 2.40
CA PHE A 239 17.58 15.07 1.27
C PHE A 239 16.78 16.26 0.72
N ASP A 240 17.40 16.89 -0.27
CA ASP A 240 16.90 17.97 -1.11
C ASP A 240 15.79 17.44 -2.04
N GLY A 241 14.62 18.06 -1.95
CA GLY A 241 13.45 17.81 -2.78
C GLY A 241 13.65 18.30 -4.21
N SER A 242 13.80 17.36 -5.14
CA SER A 242 13.66 17.63 -6.57
C SER A 242 12.58 16.73 -7.16
N TYR A 243 11.37 17.29 -7.23
CA TYR A 243 10.22 16.72 -7.93
C TYR A 243 10.49 16.77 -9.45
N GLY A 244 10.59 15.60 -10.08
CA GLY A 244 10.64 15.47 -11.54
C GLY A 244 9.23 15.57 -12.13
N GLU A 245 8.98 16.61 -12.92
CA GLU A 245 7.75 16.80 -13.68
C GLU A 245 7.46 15.60 -14.62
N GLY A 246 6.26 15.01 -14.51
CA GLY A 246 5.71 14.11 -15.54
C GLY A 246 4.93 12.87 -15.10
N GLU A 247 4.46 12.78 -13.85
CA GLU A 247 3.70 11.63 -13.34
C GLU A 247 2.22 11.61 -13.77
N ALA A 248 1.68 10.43 -14.07
CA ALA A 248 0.24 10.18 -13.91
C ALA A 248 0.04 9.76 -12.45
N LEU A 249 -0.47 10.70 -11.67
CA LEU A 249 -0.72 10.58 -10.25
C LEU A 249 -1.82 9.51 -9.97
N SER A 250 -1.75 8.79 -8.85
CA SER A 250 -2.75 7.76 -8.44
C SER A 250 -3.10 7.87 -6.95
N GLY A 251 -4.33 7.54 -6.56
CA GLY A 251 -4.81 7.69 -5.18
C GLY A 251 -4.88 9.13 -4.72
N LEU A 252 -4.59 9.42 -3.43
CA LEU A 252 -4.57 10.81 -2.96
C LEU A 252 -3.68 11.69 -3.83
N GLU A 253 -2.57 11.16 -4.34
CA GLU A 253 -1.67 11.92 -5.21
C GLU A 253 -2.37 12.38 -6.49
N ALA A 254 -3.32 11.62 -7.03
CA ALA A 254 -4.09 11.99 -8.23
C ALA A 254 -4.99 13.20 -8.08
N VAL A 255 -5.44 13.47 -6.86
CA VAL A 255 -6.36 14.56 -6.61
C VAL A 255 -5.63 15.90 -6.79
N PRO A 256 -6.03 16.76 -7.73
CA PRO A 256 -5.35 18.02 -7.96
C PRO A 256 -5.57 18.98 -6.78
N ALA A 257 -4.51 19.39 -6.07
CA ALA A 257 -4.67 20.24 -4.90
C ALA A 257 -4.78 21.72 -5.27
N TYR A 258 -5.69 22.45 -4.63
CA TYR A 258 -5.74 23.91 -4.69
C TYR A 258 -5.35 24.53 -3.35
N GLU A 259 -4.43 25.49 -3.40
CA GLU A 259 -4.04 26.31 -2.26
C GLU A 259 -4.03 27.79 -2.67
N ALA A 260 -4.77 28.62 -1.93
CA ALA A 260 -4.81 30.06 -2.16
C ALA A 260 -3.43 30.69 -1.91
N GLY A 261 -2.89 31.41 -2.89
CA GLY A 261 -1.57 32.04 -2.77
C GLY A 261 -1.45 33.13 -1.70
N ASP A 262 -2.57 33.59 -1.13
CA ASP A 262 -2.64 34.55 -0.02
C ASP A 262 -3.14 33.90 1.29
N PHE A 263 -2.95 32.59 1.43
CA PHE A 263 -3.32 31.85 2.64
C PHE A 263 -2.64 32.43 3.88
N LYS A 264 -3.44 32.73 4.91
CA LYS A 264 -3.01 33.48 6.11
C LYS A 264 -2.56 32.61 7.27
N TYR A 265 -2.80 31.30 7.17
CA TYR A 265 -2.55 30.35 8.25
C TYR A 265 -1.35 29.46 7.90
N GLU A 266 -0.90 28.67 8.86
CA GLU A 266 0.19 27.71 8.66
C GLU A 266 -0.35 26.29 8.83
N THR A 267 -0.04 25.40 7.89
CA THR A 267 -0.38 23.98 7.99
C THR A 267 0.83 23.19 8.49
N GLU A 268 0.62 22.36 9.51
CA GLU A 268 1.64 21.48 10.08
C GLU A 268 1.16 20.04 10.06
N GLU A 269 1.98 19.11 9.58
CA GLU A 269 1.69 17.68 9.69
C GLU A 269 1.88 17.21 11.14
N LYS A 270 0.88 16.50 11.67
CA LYS A 270 0.96 15.76 12.92
C LYS A 270 0.91 14.28 12.65
N VAL A 271 1.65 13.52 13.46
CA VAL A 271 1.69 12.06 13.40
C VAL A 271 1.35 11.51 14.77
N TYR A 272 0.28 10.71 14.84
CA TYR A 272 0.06 9.81 15.98
C TYR A 272 0.68 8.46 15.65
N SER A 273 1.65 8.04 16.47
CA SER A 273 2.28 6.73 16.34
C SER A 273 2.16 5.95 17.64
N TYR A 274 1.80 4.68 17.53
CA TYR A 274 1.71 3.76 18.66
C TYR A 274 1.95 2.33 18.19
N THR A 275 2.88 1.64 18.86
CA THR A 275 3.16 0.23 18.64
C THR A 275 3.15 -0.47 20.00
N ASP A 276 2.45 -1.59 20.11
CA ASP A 276 2.44 -2.41 21.33
C ASP A 276 3.58 -3.44 21.27
N GLU A 277 4.65 -3.19 22.02
CA GLU A 277 5.82 -4.09 22.09
C GLU A 277 5.67 -5.19 23.15
N GLU A 278 4.68 -5.09 24.05
CA GLU A 278 4.49 -6.03 25.17
C GLU A 278 3.69 -7.27 24.75
N LYS A 279 2.71 -7.11 23.85
CA LYS A 279 1.90 -8.23 23.36
C LYS A 279 2.68 -9.08 22.36
N THR A 280 2.94 -10.33 22.74
CA THR A 280 3.71 -11.28 21.92
C THR A 280 2.86 -12.14 20.97
N SER A 281 1.53 -12.15 21.17
CA SER A 281 0.57 -12.97 20.43
C SER A 281 -0.35 -12.18 19.50
N MET A 282 -0.15 -10.87 19.38
CA MET A 282 -1.03 -9.97 18.64
C MET A 282 -0.25 -8.74 18.17
N ILE A 283 -0.44 -8.34 16.92
CA ILE A 283 0.16 -7.13 16.36
C ILE A 283 -0.76 -5.95 16.67
N VAL A 284 -0.20 -4.88 17.23
CA VAL A 284 -0.89 -3.59 17.34
C VAL A 284 0.05 -2.50 16.87
N ASP A 285 -0.32 -1.81 15.80
CA ASP A 285 0.53 -0.77 15.21
C ASP A 285 -0.24 0.32 14.47
N PHE A 286 -0.02 1.57 14.85
CA PHE A 286 -0.71 2.73 14.32
C PHE A 286 0.30 3.79 13.88
N GLN A 287 0.12 4.30 12.66
CA GLN A 287 0.76 5.53 12.19
C GLN A 287 -0.27 6.35 11.43
N VAL A 288 -0.78 7.37 12.11
CA VAL A 288 -1.91 8.19 11.64
C VAL A 288 -1.40 9.61 11.40
N LYS A 289 -1.32 10.02 10.13
CA LYS A 289 -0.96 11.38 9.75
C LYS A 289 -2.22 12.23 9.59
N TYR A 290 -2.14 13.49 9.99
CA TYR A 290 -3.22 14.46 9.83
C TYR A 290 -2.69 15.89 9.86
N PRO A 291 -3.37 16.84 9.20
CA PRO A 291 -2.97 18.23 9.22
C PRO A 291 -3.47 18.93 10.50
N GLN A 292 -2.69 19.90 10.95
CA GLN A 292 -3.09 20.91 11.93
C GLN A 292 -2.98 22.29 11.29
N ILE A 293 -4.02 23.12 11.43
CA ILE A 293 -4.05 24.50 10.96
C ILE A 293 -3.78 25.44 12.13
N ASN A 294 -2.70 26.20 12.01
CA ASN A 294 -2.18 27.14 13.00
C ASN A 294 -2.48 28.59 12.58
N GLY A 295 -2.80 29.46 13.55
CA GLY A 295 -3.06 30.89 13.32
C GLY A 295 -4.54 31.28 13.26
N LEU A 296 -5.45 30.31 13.33
CA LEU A 296 -6.89 30.54 13.54
C LEU A 296 -7.16 31.10 14.95
N ASP A 297 -8.30 31.78 15.11
CA ASP A 297 -8.83 32.14 16.43
C ASP A 297 -8.97 30.90 17.30
N LYS A 298 -8.57 30.98 18.57
CA LYS A 298 -8.42 29.80 19.45
C LYS A 298 -9.62 28.86 19.46
N GLU A 299 -10.84 29.38 19.55
CA GLU A 299 -12.05 28.54 19.57
C GLU A 299 -12.28 27.83 18.24
N VAL A 300 -12.15 28.55 17.12
CA VAL A 300 -12.31 28.01 15.76
C VAL A 300 -11.20 27.01 15.46
N GLY A 301 -9.95 27.36 15.76
CA GLY A 301 -8.79 26.49 15.61
C GLY A 301 -8.93 25.19 16.40
N THR A 302 -9.51 25.21 17.60
CA THR A 302 -9.82 23.98 18.33
C THR A 302 -10.86 23.13 17.59
N LYS A 303 -11.99 23.71 17.17
CA LYS A 303 -13.04 22.94 16.44
C LYS A 303 -12.51 22.33 15.15
N VAL A 304 -11.78 23.10 14.35
CA VAL A 304 -11.21 22.66 13.07
C VAL A 304 -10.22 21.52 13.30
N ASN A 305 -9.26 21.70 14.19
CA ASN A 305 -8.21 20.71 14.41
C ASN A 305 -8.73 19.46 15.13
N ASP A 306 -9.71 19.59 16.02
CA ASP A 306 -10.37 18.43 16.64
C ASP A 306 -11.12 17.62 15.57
N ALA A 307 -11.88 18.25 14.68
CA ALA A 307 -12.58 17.55 13.60
C ALA A 307 -11.64 16.82 12.63
N LEU A 308 -10.49 17.41 12.30
CA LEU A 308 -9.45 16.78 11.46
C LEU A 308 -8.82 15.57 12.17
N LYS A 309 -8.47 15.74 13.45
CA LYS A 309 -7.87 14.66 14.25
C LYS A 309 -8.85 13.53 14.52
N GLU A 310 -10.10 13.85 14.88
CA GLU A 310 -11.16 12.86 15.10
C GLU A 310 -11.45 12.07 13.82
N CYS A 311 -11.42 12.72 12.66
CA CYS A 311 -11.39 12.01 11.40
C CYS A 311 -10.18 11.09 11.37
N ALA A 312 -8.95 11.58 11.33
CA ALA A 312 -7.77 10.73 11.19
C ALA A 312 -7.74 9.52 12.15
N MET A 313 -8.18 9.70 13.40
CA MET A 313 -8.17 8.68 14.45
C MET A 313 -9.35 7.68 14.43
N GLU A 314 -10.37 7.85 13.59
CA GLU A 314 -11.60 7.02 13.58
C GLU A 314 -11.32 5.51 13.53
N THR A 315 -10.38 5.08 12.68
CA THR A 315 -10.03 3.66 12.56
C THR A 315 -9.35 3.12 13.81
N VAL A 316 -8.40 3.88 14.39
CA VAL A 316 -7.78 3.53 15.68
C VAL A 316 -8.84 3.42 16.77
N ASP A 317 -9.84 4.32 16.77
CA ASP A 317 -10.92 4.24 17.75
C ASP A 317 -11.78 2.99 17.58
N LYS A 318 -12.20 2.72 16.34
CA LYS A 318 -13.01 1.57 15.96
C LYS A 318 -12.34 0.23 16.29
N ILE A 319 -11.02 0.14 16.23
CA ILE A 319 -10.31 -1.14 16.36
C ILE A 319 -9.59 -1.32 17.69
N TYR A 320 -9.29 -0.23 18.42
CA TYR A 320 -8.44 -0.31 19.61
C TYR A 320 -9.00 0.38 20.86
N THR A 321 -9.35 1.68 20.80
CA THR A 321 -9.80 2.39 22.01
C THR A 321 -11.25 2.10 22.35
N ASN A 322 -12.10 1.89 21.35
CA ASN A 322 -13.49 1.49 21.52
C ASN A 322 -13.89 0.39 20.52
N PRO A 323 -13.29 -0.81 20.62
CA PRO A 323 -13.43 -1.83 19.60
C PRO A 323 -14.87 -2.33 19.49
N SER A 324 -15.37 -2.42 18.26
CA SER A 324 -16.65 -3.08 17.99
C SER A 324 -16.61 -4.57 18.35
N ASP A 325 -17.77 -5.17 18.59
CA ASP A 325 -17.83 -6.60 18.93
C ASP A 325 -17.29 -7.48 17.79
N SER A 326 -17.50 -7.08 16.53
CA SER A 326 -16.93 -7.77 15.37
C SER A 326 -15.40 -7.80 15.39
N VAL A 327 -14.75 -6.69 15.79
CA VAL A 327 -13.28 -6.64 15.89
C VAL A 327 -12.80 -7.53 17.03
N LYS A 328 -13.47 -7.49 18.20
CA LYS A 328 -13.13 -8.37 19.33
C LYS A 328 -13.27 -9.85 18.96
N GLU A 329 -14.35 -10.21 18.30
CA GLU A 329 -14.59 -11.58 17.82
C GLU A 329 -13.53 -11.99 16.78
N GLY A 330 -13.19 -11.10 15.85
CA GLY A 330 -12.12 -11.31 14.88
C GLY A 330 -10.78 -11.61 15.55
N VAL A 331 -10.38 -10.79 16.53
CA VAL A 331 -9.14 -11.00 17.32
C VAL A 331 -9.14 -12.35 18.02
N LEU A 332 -10.27 -12.77 18.61
CA LEU A 332 -10.37 -14.03 19.35
C LEU A 332 -10.38 -15.27 18.43
N ALA A 333 -10.90 -15.13 17.22
CA ALA A 333 -10.98 -16.21 16.22
C ALA A 333 -9.71 -16.37 15.38
N SER A 334 -8.89 -15.32 15.31
CA SER A 334 -7.71 -15.21 14.47
C SER A 334 -6.52 -16.04 14.98
N GLU A 335 -5.83 -16.73 14.07
CA GLU A 335 -4.53 -17.38 14.34
C GLU A 335 -3.39 -16.35 14.43
N TYR A 336 -3.52 -15.22 13.71
CA TYR A 336 -2.55 -14.13 13.66
C TYR A 336 -3.22 -12.76 13.88
N PRO A 337 -3.65 -12.44 15.12
CA PRO A 337 -4.44 -11.25 15.37
C PRO A 337 -3.65 -9.97 15.09
N ALA A 338 -4.27 -9.05 14.36
CA ALA A 338 -3.66 -7.77 14.00
C ALA A 338 -4.66 -6.62 14.13
N LEU A 339 -4.25 -5.55 14.79
CA LEU A 339 -4.92 -4.26 14.83
C LEU A 339 -3.94 -3.22 14.30
N VAL A 340 -4.09 -2.88 13.04
CA VAL A 340 -3.17 -1.97 12.36
C VAL A 340 -3.95 -0.86 11.69
N SER A 341 -3.44 0.36 11.75
CA SER A 341 -4.05 1.53 11.13
C SER A 341 -2.97 2.49 10.62
N TYR A 342 -2.87 2.59 9.30
CA TYR A 342 -2.08 3.60 8.62
C TYR A 342 -3.02 4.60 7.95
N VAL A 343 -2.79 5.88 8.19
CA VAL A 343 -3.61 6.95 7.61
C VAL A 343 -2.70 7.96 6.96
N GLU A 344 -2.87 8.11 5.65
CA GLU A 344 -2.31 9.22 4.88
C GLU A 344 -3.41 10.26 4.68
N TYR A 345 -3.03 11.51 4.44
CA TYR A 345 -3.97 12.56 4.12
C TYR A 345 -3.46 13.47 3.02
N LYS A 346 -4.38 14.21 2.41
CA LYS A 346 -4.08 15.30 1.50
C LYS A 346 -5.01 16.46 1.77
N VAL A 347 -4.45 17.66 1.87
CA VAL A 347 -5.24 18.89 1.80
C VAL A 347 -5.53 19.14 0.33
N SER A 348 -6.73 18.80 -0.12
CA SER A 348 -7.12 18.87 -1.54
C SER A 348 -7.60 20.26 -1.93
N TYR A 349 -8.15 21.02 -0.98
CA TYR A 349 -8.55 22.42 -1.19
C TYR A 349 -8.28 23.25 0.06
N LEU A 350 -7.68 24.42 -0.12
CA LEU A 350 -7.37 25.34 0.97
C LEU A 350 -7.46 26.79 0.53
N ASN A 351 -8.33 27.57 1.16
CA ASN A 351 -8.34 29.02 1.07
C ASN A 351 -8.45 29.65 2.48
N ASN A 352 -8.66 30.96 2.56
CA ASN A 352 -8.74 31.66 3.86
C ASN A 352 -10.03 31.39 4.66
N GLU A 353 -11.00 30.68 4.10
CA GLU A 353 -12.34 30.50 4.67
C GLU A 353 -12.79 29.04 4.74
N PHE A 354 -12.16 28.14 3.99
CA PHE A 354 -12.56 26.76 3.84
C PHE A 354 -11.35 25.85 3.62
N VAL A 355 -11.44 24.64 4.16
CA VAL A 355 -10.49 23.54 3.92
C VAL A 355 -11.23 22.25 3.58
N SER A 356 -10.73 21.54 2.57
CA SER A 356 -11.09 20.15 2.27
C SER A 356 -9.86 19.26 2.48
N VAL A 357 -10.00 18.26 3.34
CA VAL A 357 -8.95 17.27 3.63
C VAL A 357 -9.49 15.88 3.37
N ILE A 358 -8.75 15.13 2.57
CA ILE A 358 -9.02 13.72 2.26
C ILE A 358 -8.08 12.88 3.10
N PHE A 359 -8.61 11.82 3.70
CA PHE A 359 -7.89 10.81 4.45
C PHE A 359 -8.06 9.47 3.75
N GLN A 360 -6.96 8.76 3.59
CA GLN A 360 -6.96 7.39 3.11
C GLN A 360 -6.39 6.47 4.18
N ASP A 361 -7.26 5.60 4.66
CA ASP A 361 -6.98 4.64 5.71
C ASP A 361 -6.65 3.29 5.13
N TYR A 362 -5.78 2.60 5.84
CA TYR A 362 -5.20 1.33 5.48
C TYR A 362 -5.08 0.51 6.76
N SER A 363 -5.89 -0.53 6.89
CA SER A 363 -6.05 -1.17 8.21
C SER A 363 -6.23 -2.67 8.17
N TYR A 364 -5.80 -3.30 9.26
CA TYR A 364 -6.09 -4.69 9.59
C TYR A 364 -6.95 -4.69 10.86
N GLN A 365 -8.16 -5.23 10.76
CA GLN A 365 -9.19 -5.07 11.81
C GLN A 365 -9.54 -6.42 12.45
N GLY A 366 -8.59 -6.98 13.20
CA GLY A 366 -8.78 -8.17 14.04
C GLY A 366 -7.96 -9.38 13.61
N ASP A 367 -7.60 -9.48 12.33
CA ASP A 367 -6.81 -10.56 11.74
C ASP A 367 -5.87 -9.99 10.67
N SER A 368 -4.65 -10.52 10.56
CA SER A 368 -3.65 -10.09 9.58
C SER A 368 -4.01 -10.36 8.10
N SER A 369 -5.06 -11.13 7.83
CA SER A 369 -5.58 -11.41 6.49
C SER A 369 -6.76 -10.51 6.10
N THR A 370 -7.35 -9.78 7.07
CA THR A 370 -8.51 -8.93 6.83
C THR A 370 -8.09 -7.48 6.64
N TYR A 371 -7.84 -7.13 5.39
CA TYR A 371 -7.33 -5.83 4.97
C TYR A 371 -8.45 -4.90 4.46
N TYR A 372 -8.46 -3.66 4.93
CA TYR A 372 -9.42 -2.62 4.55
C TYR A 372 -8.72 -1.36 4.06
N VAL A 373 -9.29 -0.76 3.02
CA VAL A 373 -8.99 0.59 2.55
C VAL A 373 -10.22 1.44 2.74
N ASN A 374 -10.08 2.62 3.34
CA ASN A 374 -11.19 3.55 3.44
C ASN A 374 -10.81 4.95 2.96
N LEU A 375 -11.75 5.63 2.30
CA LEU A 375 -11.66 7.06 1.97
C LEU A 375 -12.60 7.86 2.84
N ARG A 376 -12.08 8.94 3.44
CA ARG A 376 -12.84 9.79 4.35
C ARG A 376 -12.47 11.23 4.08
N ALA A 377 -13.46 12.12 4.07
CA ALA A 377 -13.20 13.53 3.85
C ALA A 377 -13.70 14.40 5.00
N ARG A 378 -13.04 15.54 5.21
CA ARG A 378 -13.47 16.61 6.10
C ARG A 378 -13.44 17.94 5.39
N ASN A 379 -14.61 18.55 5.28
CA ASN A 379 -14.87 19.82 4.60
C ASN A 379 -15.29 20.81 5.67
N ILE A 380 -14.43 21.76 6.02
CA ILE A 380 -14.57 22.55 7.24
C ILE A 380 -14.49 24.04 6.92
N SER A 381 -15.45 24.82 7.41
CA SER A 381 -15.37 26.27 7.46
C SER A 381 -14.27 26.72 8.43
N LEU A 382 -13.31 27.47 7.94
CA LEU A 382 -12.29 28.16 8.75
C LEU A 382 -12.86 29.42 9.42
N ARG A 383 -14.09 29.83 9.11
CA ARG A 383 -14.76 30.96 9.77
C ARG A 383 -15.30 30.59 11.15
N ASP A 384 -15.91 29.42 11.29
CA ASP A 384 -16.59 29.02 12.53
C ASP A 384 -16.40 27.55 12.96
N GLY A 385 -15.73 26.74 12.14
CA GLY A 385 -15.49 25.32 12.40
C GLY A 385 -16.63 24.39 11.96
N THR A 386 -17.61 24.87 11.18
CA THR A 386 -18.70 24.04 10.66
C THR A 386 -18.15 22.97 9.72
N VAL A 387 -18.51 21.69 9.97
CA VAL A 387 -18.21 20.58 9.07
C VAL A 387 -19.40 20.39 8.12
N TYR A 388 -19.13 20.39 6.82
CA TYR A 388 -20.13 20.17 5.79
C TYR A 388 -20.16 18.71 5.33
N GLU A 389 -21.37 18.19 5.10
CA GLU A 389 -21.64 16.90 4.47
C GLU A 389 -22.36 17.09 3.11
N VAL A 390 -22.49 16.03 2.30
CA VAL A 390 -23.13 16.09 0.97
C VAL A 390 -24.53 16.74 1.04
N LYS A 391 -25.32 16.37 2.04
CA LYS A 391 -26.68 16.90 2.27
C LYS A 391 -26.73 18.41 2.51
N ASP A 392 -25.61 18.99 2.95
CA ASP A 392 -25.52 20.42 3.25
C ASP A 392 -25.21 21.22 1.99
N ILE A 393 -24.56 20.65 0.97
CA ILE A 393 -24.06 21.40 -0.19
C ILE A 393 -24.94 21.28 -1.43
N VAL A 394 -25.59 20.13 -1.68
CA VAL A 394 -26.38 19.90 -2.90
C VAL A 394 -27.82 19.45 -2.63
N ASN A 395 -28.74 19.85 -3.51
CA ASN A 395 -30.09 19.30 -3.57
C ASN A 395 -30.05 18.00 -4.37
N THR A 396 -30.43 16.89 -3.75
CA THR A 396 -30.43 15.56 -4.38
C THR A 396 -31.71 15.31 -5.21
N ASP A 397 -32.10 16.28 -6.04
CA ASP A 397 -33.28 16.13 -6.89
C ASP A 397 -33.04 15.12 -8.03
N LYS A 398 -34.04 14.89 -8.87
CA LYS A 398 -33.93 13.90 -9.93
C LYS A 398 -32.75 14.20 -10.88
N ALA A 399 -32.53 15.46 -11.23
CA ALA A 399 -31.51 15.85 -12.19
C ALA A 399 -30.11 15.58 -11.61
N PHE A 400 -29.86 16.03 -10.38
CA PHE A 400 -28.61 15.72 -9.67
C PHE A 400 -28.37 14.21 -9.58
N MET A 401 -29.38 13.44 -9.15
CA MET A 401 -29.22 11.99 -8.98
C MET A 401 -29.01 11.25 -10.31
N ASP A 402 -29.49 11.79 -11.43
CA ASP A 402 -29.22 11.23 -12.77
C ASP A 402 -27.75 11.46 -13.15
N GLU A 403 -27.27 12.70 -13.03
CA GLU A 403 -25.91 13.10 -13.39
C GLU A 403 -24.86 12.46 -12.48
N TRP A 404 -25.10 12.48 -11.17
CA TRP A 404 -24.22 11.82 -10.19
C TRP A 404 -24.08 10.34 -10.47
N LEU A 405 -25.17 9.62 -10.76
CA LEU A 405 -25.10 8.18 -11.03
C LEU A 405 -24.39 7.88 -12.36
N GLU A 406 -24.57 8.72 -13.38
CA GLU A 406 -23.81 8.61 -14.64
C GLU A 406 -22.32 8.80 -14.38
N GLY A 407 -21.94 9.84 -13.61
CA GLY A 407 -20.55 10.06 -13.20
C GLY A 407 -19.95 8.89 -12.41
N MET A 408 -20.69 8.32 -11.44
CA MET A 408 -20.21 7.15 -10.68
C MET A 408 -19.96 5.92 -11.57
N LYS A 409 -20.80 5.71 -12.60
CA LYS A 409 -20.66 4.59 -13.55
C LYS A 409 -19.51 4.79 -14.52
N ASP A 410 -19.35 6.01 -15.02
CA ASP A 410 -18.24 6.38 -15.89
C ASP A 410 -16.91 6.21 -15.16
N GLU A 411 -16.84 6.66 -13.90
CA GLU A 411 -15.65 6.49 -13.06
C GLU A 411 -15.39 5.02 -12.74
N ALA A 412 -16.42 4.23 -12.49
CA ALA A 412 -16.30 2.78 -12.27
C ALA A 412 -16.04 1.97 -13.56
N ASP A 413 -16.10 2.58 -14.75
CA ASP A 413 -16.14 1.90 -16.06
C ASP A 413 -17.13 0.71 -16.09
N ASP A 414 -18.30 0.88 -15.46
CA ASP A 414 -19.32 -0.16 -15.31
C ASP A 414 -20.75 0.41 -15.32
N ASP A 415 -21.48 0.19 -16.42
CA ASP A 415 -22.88 0.58 -16.60
C ASP A 415 -23.84 -0.03 -15.54
N SER A 416 -23.45 -1.14 -14.92
CA SER A 416 -24.21 -1.85 -13.90
C SER A 416 -23.86 -1.44 -12.46
N PHE A 417 -22.90 -0.53 -12.29
CA PHE A 417 -22.49 -0.04 -10.99
C PHE A 417 -23.67 0.54 -10.20
N LEU A 418 -23.75 0.15 -8.91
CA LEU A 418 -24.84 0.48 -7.96
C LEU A 418 -26.24 -0.02 -8.37
N SER A 419 -26.35 -0.99 -9.28
CA SER A 419 -27.66 -1.51 -9.74
C SER A 419 -28.45 -2.27 -8.66
N GLU A 420 -27.80 -2.67 -7.57
CA GLU A 420 -28.39 -3.23 -6.35
C GLU A 420 -29.21 -2.21 -5.54
N LEU A 421 -28.98 -0.91 -5.76
CA LEU A 421 -29.68 0.17 -5.07
C LEU A 421 -30.81 0.77 -5.92
N SER A 422 -31.96 1.00 -5.30
CA SER A 422 -32.96 1.91 -5.88
C SER A 422 -32.51 3.37 -5.72
N ARG A 423 -33.02 4.27 -6.57
CA ARG A 423 -32.74 5.71 -6.47
C ARG A 423 -32.98 6.30 -5.09
N ALA A 424 -34.09 5.93 -4.45
CA ALA A 424 -34.42 6.41 -3.11
C ALA A 424 -33.40 5.94 -2.07
N GLN A 425 -32.82 4.75 -2.24
CA GLN A 425 -31.78 4.23 -1.35
C GLN A 425 -30.44 4.94 -1.58
N MET A 426 -30.07 5.20 -2.85
CA MET A 426 -28.88 6.01 -3.16
C MET A 426 -29.00 7.42 -2.58
N GLU A 427 -30.18 8.05 -2.74
CA GLU A 427 -30.45 9.38 -2.18
C GLU A 427 -30.37 9.39 -0.64
N SER A 428 -30.92 8.36 0.02
CA SER A 428 -30.83 8.21 1.48
C SER A 428 -29.36 8.06 1.93
N ALA A 429 -28.59 7.25 1.21
CA ALA A 429 -27.18 7.03 1.50
C ALA A 429 -26.34 8.30 1.35
N LEU A 430 -26.53 9.07 0.27
CA LEU A 430 -25.90 10.39 0.09
C LEU A 430 -26.26 11.38 1.21
N LYS A 431 -27.42 11.21 1.85
CA LYS A 431 -27.87 12.02 2.99
C LYS A 431 -27.40 11.50 4.35
N GLY A 432 -26.62 10.43 4.37
CA GLY A 432 -25.97 9.87 5.57
C GLY A 432 -26.57 8.56 6.09
N ASP A 433 -27.63 8.01 5.46
CA ASP A 433 -28.14 6.68 5.79
C ASP A 433 -27.29 5.60 5.08
N SER A 434 -26.11 5.33 5.65
CA SER A 434 -25.06 4.51 5.04
C SER A 434 -25.40 3.03 4.87
N ARG A 435 -26.64 2.61 5.18
CA ARG A 435 -27.14 1.23 5.10
C ARG A 435 -26.18 0.22 5.73
N ASP A 436 -26.20 0.17 7.05
CA ASP A 436 -25.31 -0.67 7.87
C ASP A 436 -23.82 -0.36 7.66
N GLY A 437 -23.49 0.85 7.17
CA GLY A 437 -22.12 1.32 6.95
C GLY A 437 -21.55 1.02 5.58
N VAL A 438 -22.27 0.31 4.71
CA VAL A 438 -21.76 -0.12 3.39
C VAL A 438 -21.52 1.06 2.45
N TYR A 439 -22.42 2.05 2.41
CA TYR A 439 -22.36 3.17 1.45
C TYR A 439 -22.13 4.47 2.20
N ARG A 440 -20.89 4.73 2.62
CA ARG A 440 -20.56 5.92 3.40
C ARG A 440 -20.33 7.10 2.47
N ALA A 441 -21.28 8.05 2.47
CA ALA A 441 -21.19 9.25 1.65
C ALA A 441 -19.98 10.09 2.02
N ASN A 442 -19.21 10.49 1.01
CA ASN A 442 -18.11 11.43 1.11
C ASN A 442 -18.25 12.47 0.00
N PHE A 443 -17.76 13.68 0.28
CA PHE A 443 -17.37 14.60 -0.77
C PHE A 443 -16.07 15.28 -0.40
N PHE A 444 -15.32 15.76 -1.39
CA PHE A 444 -14.20 16.66 -1.18
C PHE A 444 -14.15 17.68 -2.31
N ALA A 445 -13.53 18.82 -2.03
CA ALA A 445 -13.20 19.81 -3.05
C ALA A 445 -11.73 19.68 -3.42
N ASP A 446 -11.41 20.04 -4.65
CA ASP A 446 -10.06 20.02 -5.20
C ASP A 446 -9.88 21.21 -6.18
N ALA A 447 -8.77 21.23 -6.93
CA ALA A 447 -8.51 22.34 -7.85
C ALA A 447 -9.45 22.43 -9.05
N ASP A 448 -10.09 21.33 -9.42
CA ASP A 448 -10.94 21.24 -10.61
C ASP A 448 -12.43 21.35 -10.23
N GLY A 449 -12.82 20.95 -9.03
CA GLY A 449 -14.20 21.07 -8.58
C GLY A 449 -14.53 20.34 -7.26
N ILE A 450 -15.65 19.62 -7.28
CA ILE A 450 -16.17 18.84 -6.15
C ILE A 450 -16.40 17.41 -6.59
N GLU A 451 -15.89 16.48 -5.81
CA GLU A 451 -16.12 15.05 -5.97
C GLU A 451 -17.13 14.54 -4.95
N ILE A 452 -18.12 13.75 -5.37
CA ILE A 452 -19.17 13.20 -4.49
C ILE A 452 -19.34 11.72 -4.75
N GLY A 453 -19.28 10.88 -3.71
CA GLY A 453 -19.52 9.46 -3.86
C GLY A 453 -19.49 8.68 -2.56
N PHE A 454 -19.06 7.43 -2.64
CA PHE A 454 -19.11 6.48 -1.54
C PHE A 454 -17.75 5.86 -1.24
N ASP A 455 -17.49 5.72 0.06
CA ASP A 455 -16.60 4.71 0.62
C ASP A 455 -17.41 3.43 0.86
N PHE A 456 -16.91 2.32 0.33
CA PHE A 456 -17.59 1.03 0.31
C PHE A 456 -17.07 0.10 1.41
N ASN A 457 -17.98 -0.41 2.24
CA ASN A 457 -17.67 -1.35 3.31
C ASN A 457 -18.50 -2.62 3.18
N TYR A 458 -18.46 -3.26 2.01
CA TYR A 458 -19.11 -4.54 1.80
C TYR A 458 -18.57 -5.61 2.76
N LYS A 459 -19.42 -6.58 3.08
CA LYS A 459 -18.98 -7.75 3.85
C LYS A 459 -18.22 -8.69 2.94
N ALA A 460 -17.33 -9.50 3.51
CA ALA A 460 -16.69 -10.58 2.78
C ALA A 460 -17.75 -11.47 2.08
N ASP A 461 -17.46 -11.84 0.83
CA ASP A 461 -18.32 -12.64 -0.05
C ASP A 461 -19.67 -12.00 -0.43
N ASP A 462 -19.86 -10.70 -0.20
CA ASP A 462 -21.05 -9.98 -0.69
C ASP A 462 -21.04 -9.97 -2.22
N PRO A 463 -22.09 -10.47 -2.91
CA PRO A 463 -22.11 -10.55 -4.37
C PRO A 463 -22.10 -9.19 -5.06
N ASP A 464 -22.46 -8.13 -4.33
CA ASP A 464 -22.45 -6.75 -4.83
C ASP A 464 -21.06 -6.08 -4.63
N ASP A 465 -20.11 -6.75 -3.97
CA ASP A 465 -18.73 -6.28 -3.84
C ASP A 465 -17.94 -6.49 -5.14
N LEU A 466 -17.78 -5.41 -5.91
CA LEU A 466 -17.01 -5.38 -7.15
C LEU A 466 -15.50 -5.11 -6.91
N GLY A 467 -15.07 -5.03 -5.64
CA GLY A 467 -13.67 -4.80 -5.27
C GLY A 467 -13.25 -3.33 -5.19
N TYR A 468 -14.20 -2.38 -5.27
CA TYR A 468 -13.92 -0.96 -5.09
C TYR A 468 -13.92 -0.59 -3.61
N ALA A 469 -12.85 0.05 -3.14
CA ALA A 469 -12.83 0.63 -1.79
C ALA A 469 -13.66 1.91 -1.72
N TRP A 470 -13.63 2.72 -2.78
CA TRP A 470 -14.41 3.93 -2.92
C TRP A 470 -14.49 4.34 -4.39
N VAL A 471 -15.55 5.07 -4.75
CA VAL A 471 -15.74 5.71 -6.06
C VAL A 471 -16.42 7.04 -5.84
N THR A 472 -16.01 8.06 -6.57
CA THR A 472 -16.56 9.43 -6.53
C THR A 472 -16.86 9.92 -7.92
N ALA A 473 -17.97 10.64 -8.08
CA ALA A 473 -18.32 11.32 -9.32
C ALA A 473 -17.76 12.76 -9.28
N PRO A 474 -16.94 13.17 -10.26
CA PRO A 474 -16.39 14.50 -10.32
C PRO A 474 -17.39 15.49 -10.95
N PHE A 475 -17.48 16.68 -10.37
CA PHE A 475 -18.21 17.80 -10.92
C PHE A 475 -17.30 19.02 -10.95
N ASP A 476 -17.26 19.72 -12.08
CA ASP A 476 -16.62 21.03 -12.06
C ASP A 476 -17.45 22.02 -11.23
N PHE A 477 -16.77 23.09 -10.81
CA PHE A 477 -17.36 24.15 -10.00
C PHE A 477 -18.59 24.82 -10.63
N GLY A 478 -18.68 24.91 -11.95
CA GLY A 478 -19.83 25.48 -12.66
C GLY A 478 -21.04 24.55 -12.60
N ASP A 479 -20.82 23.28 -12.95
CA ASP A 479 -21.85 22.25 -13.06
C ASP A 479 -22.50 21.97 -11.69
N ILE A 480 -21.68 21.74 -10.66
CA ILE A 480 -22.20 21.41 -9.31
C ILE A 480 -23.05 22.53 -8.70
N ARG A 481 -22.80 23.79 -9.09
CA ARG A 481 -23.55 24.96 -8.57
C ARG A 481 -24.99 25.00 -9.06
N GLU A 482 -25.35 24.27 -10.13
CA GLU A 482 -26.75 24.14 -10.54
C GLU A 482 -27.61 23.47 -9.46
N TYR A 483 -26.99 22.64 -8.62
CA TYR A 483 -27.65 21.87 -7.57
C TYR A 483 -27.50 22.46 -6.19
N LYS A 484 -26.88 23.63 -6.05
CA LYS A 484 -26.50 24.20 -4.74
C LYS A 484 -27.68 24.39 -3.77
N THR A 485 -27.43 24.11 -2.50
CA THR A 485 -28.28 24.56 -1.39
C THR A 485 -28.03 26.04 -1.07
N ASN A 486 -28.69 26.55 -0.02
CA ASN A 486 -28.40 27.87 0.55
C ASN A 486 -27.32 27.83 1.63
N SER A 487 -26.42 26.83 1.61
CA SER A 487 -25.36 26.68 2.60
C SER A 487 -24.30 27.78 2.46
N ALA A 488 -23.73 28.20 3.59
CA ALA A 488 -22.61 29.13 3.65
C ALA A 488 -21.35 28.58 2.94
N PHE A 489 -21.23 27.25 2.81
CA PHE A 489 -20.18 26.59 2.04
C PHE A 489 -19.93 27.23 0.67
N TRP A 490 -21.01 27.58 -0.04
CA TRP A 490 -20.90 28.13 -1.39
C TRP A 490 -20.30 29.54 -1.44
N ASP A 491 -20.40 30.30 -0.35
CA ASP A 491 -19.75 31.61 -0.24
C ASP A 491 -18.28 31.48 0.23
N GLU A 492 -17.93 30.37 0.89
CA GLU A 492 -16.61 30.12 1.47
C GLU A 492 -15.64 29.43 0.51
N ILE A 493 -16.16 28.69 -0.48
CA ILE A 493 -15.36 28.02 -1.50
C ILE A 493 -15.00 28.94 -2.68
N ASP A 494 -15.61 30.13 -2.77
CA ASP A 494 -15.45 31.11 -3.85
C ASP A 494 -14.11 31.89 -3.84
#